data_AF-A0A0C2FGI5-F1
#
_entry.id   AF-A0A0C2FGI5-F1
#
_cell.length_a   1.000
_cell.length_b   1.000
_cell.length_c   1.000
_cell.angle_alpha   90.00
_cell.angle_beta   90.00
_cell.angle_gamma   90.00
#
_symmetry.space_group_name_H-M   'P 1'
#
loop_
_entity.id
_entity.type
_entity.pdbx_description
1 polymer ?
#
loop_
_entity_poly.entity_id
_entity_poly.type
_entity_poly.pdbx_seq_one_letter_code
_entity_poly.pdbx_strand_id
1 'polypeptide(L)'
;MDHGARSYSTNSIGKTASELAAFVGQHECVSIINNHVSIDEVERLLSPKVGSEITEVYPEHLAQFIHKLCSWHQIHPVAIAFELSKYEDAMKYQKKILYVVDRVFEKQLRCKESNEVMSLKVWVILFVLRDVYKYVSELVATGRTAHDACLIYAKHLLVWEPGEQVRKNMEILLRAAMKAFPYHHSLLYETLVKAMAKTPLEQRPTAFEYIVQGLFGQRLLMASKFCATCGSCAAKKRCPKCK
;
A
#
# COMPACT_ATOMS: atom_id res chain seq x y z
N MET A 1 16.19 8.05 -5.78
CA MET A 1 16.90 7.88 -4.49
C MET A 1 17.83 6.69 -4.52
N ASP A 2 17.45 5.61 -5.21
CA ASP A 2 18.28 4.42 -5.42
C ASP A 2 19.61 4.68 -6.16
N HIS A 3 19.74 5.81 -6.87
CA HIS A 3 20.99 6.25 -7.51
C HIS A 3 21.83 7.22 -6.65
N GLY A 4 21.78 7.08 -5.32
CA GLY A 4 22.66 7.80 -4.38
C GLY A 4 22.14 9.12 -3.81
N ALA A 5 20.88 9.49 -4.09
CA ALA A 5 20.28 10.67 -3.47
C ALA A 5 19.86 10.38 -2.02
N ARG A 6 20.53 11.01 -1.05
CA ARG A 6 20.30 10.83 0.38
C ARG A 6 19.22 11.77 0.89
N SER A 7 18.06 11.23 1.25
CA SER A 7 16.90 12.01 1.76
C SER A 7 17.19 12.76 3.07
N TYR A 8 18.13 12.25 3.87
CA TYR A 8 18.54 12.80 5.16
C TYR A 8 19.73 13.78 5.07
N SER A 9 20.26 14.05 3.88
CA SER A 9 21.30 15.06 3.72
C SER A 9 20.74 16.45 3.97
N THR A 10 21.46 17.25 4.75
CA THR A 10 21.13 18.66 5.02
C THR A 10 22.00 19.59 4.18
N ASN A 11 21.44 20.76 3.85
CA ASN A 11 22.18 21.85 3.22
C ASN A 11 22.97 22.68 4.25
N SER A 12 23.60 23.78 3.81
CA SER A 12 24.38 24.69 4.65
C SER A 12 23.59 25.38 5.77
N ILE A 13 22.26 25.39 5.72
CA ILE A 13 21.38 25.93 6.78
C ILE A 13 20.74 24.83 7.63
N GLY A 14 21.23 23.59 7.54
CA GLY A 14 20.77 22.48 8.37
C GLY A 14 19.40 21.93 7.99
N LYS A 15 18.91 22.20 6.77
CA LYS A 15 17.60 21.74 6.27
C LYS A 15 17.73 20.64 5.24
N THR A 16 16.91 19.60 5.36
CA THR A 16 16.78 18.51 4.39
C THR A 16 16.00 18.94 3.15
N ALA A 17 16.15 18.21 2.05
CA ALA A 17 15.36 18.44 0.84
C ALA A 17 13.85 18.38 1.09
N SER A 18 13.41 17.51 2.01
CA SER A 18 12.01 17.39 2.43
C SER A 18 11.54 18.67 3.15
N GLU A 19 12.32 19.17 4.12
CA GLU A 19 11.97 20.40 4.84
C GLU A 19 11.92 21.62 3.91
N LEU A 20 12.85 21.73 2.95
CA LEU A 20 12.85 22.80 1.95
C LEU A 20 11.63 22.69 1.03
N ALA A 21 11.29 21.48 0.55
CA ALA A 21 10.10 21.24 -0.26
C ALA A 21 8.82 21.59 0.50
N ALA A 22 8.74 21.25 1.79
CA ALA A 22 7.63 21.61 2.66
C ALA A 22 7.50 23.14 2.79
N PHE A 23 8.63 23.84 2.97
CA PHE A 23 8.66 25.30 3.08
C PHE A 23 8.10 26.02 1.85
N VAL A 24 8.35 25.49 0.65
CA VAL A 24 7.83 26.04 -0.61
C VAL A 24 6.47 25.45 -1.03
N GLY A 25 5.81 24.68 -0.16
CA GLY A 25 4.49 24.10 -0.42
C GLY A 25 4.46 22.91 -1.38
N GLN A 26 5.63 22.31 -1.69
CA GLN A 26 5.77 21.14 -2.57
C GLN A 26 5.53 19.83 -1.81
N HIS A 27 4.31 19.66 -1.30
CA HIS A 27 3.94 18.51 -0.46
C HIS A 27 4.02 17.15 -1.18
N GLU A 28 3.90 17.12 -2.51
CA GLU A 28 4.11 15.91 -3.29
C GLU A 28 5.58 15.45 -3.24
N CYS A 29 6.53 16.38 -3.37
CA CYS A 29 7.95 16.08 -3.22
C CYS A 29 8.29 15.62 -1.81
N VAL A 30 7.71 16.24 -0.78
CA VAL A 30 7.85 15.82 0.62
C VAL A 30 7.38 14.38 0.80
N SER A 31 6.22 14.04 0.24
CA SER A 31 5.66 12.68 0.30
C SER A 31 6.56 11.67 -0.41
N ILE A 32 7.04 11.97 -1.62
CA ILE A 32 7.97 11.10 -2.36
C ILE A 32 9.26 10.88 -1.57
N ILE A 33 9.81 11.95 -0.97
CA ILE A 33 11.08 11.89 -0.24
C ILE A 33 10.93 11.08 1.06
N ASN A 34 9.86 11.32 1.82
CA ASN A 34 9.66 10.69 3.12
C ASN A 34 9.10 9.26 3.01
N ASN A 35 8.49 8.90 1.88
CA ASN A 35 7.87 7.58 1.67
C ASN A 35 8.69 6.64 0.77
N HIS A 36 9.96 6.97 0.52
CA HIS A 36 10.85 6.13 -0.27
C HIS A 36 11.37 4.94 0.55
N VAL A 37 11.18 3.74 0.01
CA VAL A 37 11.86 2.52 0.44
C VAL A 37 12.88 2.20 -0.64
N SER A 38 14.15 2.01 -0.29
CA SER A 38 15.15 1.66 -1.28
C SER A 38 15.13 0.17 -1.61
N ILE A 39 15.54 -0.18 -2.83
CA ILE A 39 15.69 -1.60 -3.22
C ILE A 39 16.68 -2.34 -2.29
N ASP A 40 17.79 -1.70 -1.92
CA ASP A 40 18.81 -2.26 -1.00
C ASP A 40 18.23 -2.62 0.37
N GLU A 41 17.20 -1.89 0.82
CA GLU A 41 16.51 -2.21 2.06
C GLU A 41 15.70 -3.49 1.94
N VAL A 42 14.97 -3.64 0.84
CA VAL A 42 14.18 -4.84 0.54
C VAL A 42 15.09 -6.04 0.40
N GLU A 43 16.21 -5.92 -0.32
CA GLU A 43 17.19 -6.99 -0.50
C GLU A 43 17.82 -7.44 0.83
N ARG A 44 18.18 -6.49 1.70
CA ARG A 44 18.72 -6.82 3.04
C ARG A 44 17.71 -7.56 3.92
N LEU A 45 16.42 -7.25 3.79
CA LEU A 45 15.36 -7.94 4.51
C LEU A 45 15.04 -9.30 3.89
N LEU A 46 15.15 -9.41 2.57
CA LEU A 46 14.92 -10.64 1.81
C LEU A 46 16.03 -11.67 2.08
N SER A 47 17.28 -11.23 2.04
CA SER A 47 18.48 -12.04 2.24
C SER A 47 19.36 -11.43 3.34
N PRO A 48 18.98 -11.60 4.63
CA PRO A 48 19.77 -11.09 5.74
C PRO A 48 21.14 -11.78 5.78
N LYS A 49 22.18 -11.02 6.13
CA LYS A 49 23.53 -11.55 6.35
C LYS A 49 23.70 -11.92 7.82
N VAL A 50 24.18 -13.12 8.11
CA VAL A 50 24.58 -13.54 9.46
C VAL A 50 26.10 -13.70 9.43
N GLY A 51 26.81 -12.74 10.03
CA GLY A 51 28.26 -12.62 9.85
C GLY A 51 28.63 -12.20 8.42
N SER A 52 29.57 -12.92 7.80
CA SER A 52 30.00 -12.68 6.41
C SER A 52 29.24 -13.50 5.37
N GLU A 53 28.35 -14.40 5.80
CA GLU A 53 27.64 -15.33 4.91
C GLU A 53 26.19 -14.88 4.66
N ILE A 54 25.74 -15.07 3.42
CA ILE A 54 24.34 -14.85 3.01
C ILE A 54 23.57 -16.11 3.36
N THR A 55 22.53 -16.00 4.18
CA THR A 55 21.79 -17.18 4.68
C THR A 55 20.99 -17.88 3.58
N GLU A 56 20.47 -17.12 2.62
CA GLU A 56 19.61 -17.63 1.56
C GLU A 56 19.59 -16.65 0.38
N VAL A 57 19.69 -17.15 -0.84
CA VAL A 57 19.69 -16.35 -2.06
C VAL A 57 18.33 -16.47 -2.73
N TYR A 58 17.70 -15.33 -3.00
CA TYR A 58 16.43 -15.24 -3.72
C TYR A 58 16.63 -14.62 -5.11
N PRO A 59 15.73 -14.88 -6.07
CA PRO A 59 15.79 -14.25 -7.37
C PRO A 59 15.59 -12.74 -7.32
N GLU A 60 16.27 -12.01 -8.21
CA GLU A 60 16.17 -10.54 -8.30
C GLU A 60 14.73 -10.06 -8.54
N HIS A 61 13.97 -10.77 -9.39
CA HIS A 61 12.57 -10.42 -9.69
C HIS A 61 11.67 -10.46 -8.44
N LEU A 62 12.02 -11.22 -7.39
CA LEU A 62 11.30 -11.21 -6.11
C LEU A 62 11.57 -9.91 -5.34
N ALA A 63 12.83 -9.48 -5.25
CA ALA A 63 13.20 -8.22 -4.60
C ALA A 63 12.53 -7.03 -5.31
N GLN A 64 12.59 -7.02 -6.65
CA GLN A 64 11.93 -5.99 -7.47
C GLN A 64 10.41 -5.96 -7.25
N PHE A 65 9.76 -7.12 -7.18
CA PHE A 65 8.32 -7.22 -6.91
C PHE A 65 7.96 -6.67 -5.52
N ILE A 66 8.68 -7.08 -4.47
CA ILE A 66 8.41 -6.61 -3.10
C ILE A 66 8.69 -5.11 -2.97
N HIS A 67 9.77 -4.62 -3.58
CA HIS A 67 10.10 -3.21 -3.62
C HIS A 67 9.02 -2.41 -4.34
N LYS A 68 8.52 -2.89 -5.49
CA LYS A 68 7.40 -2.26 -6.19
C LYS A 68 6.18 -2.14 -5.28
N LEU A 69 5.83 -3.19 -4.53
CA LEU A 69 4.70 -3.14 -3.59
C LEU A 69 4.92 -2.07 -2.49
N CYS A 70 6.09 -2.04 -1.85
CA CYS A 70 6.39 -1.12 -0.74
C CYS A 70 6.52 0.35 -1.19
N SER A 71 7.08 0.56 -2.38
CA SER A 71 7.32 1.87 -2.97
C SER A 71 6.13 2.39 -3.79
N TRP A 72 5.07 1.59 -3.95
CA TRP A 72 3.89 2.01 -4.71
C TRP A 72 3.12 3.12 -3.98
N HIS A 73 2.55 4.02 -4.78
CA HIS A 73 1.51 4.97 -4.35
C HIS A 73 0.10 4.38 -4.53
N GLN A 74 0.00 3.20 -5.16
CA GLN A 74 -1.26 2.52 -5.38
C GLN A 74 -1.54 1.51 -4.27
N ILE A 75 -2.36 1.91 -3.31
CA ILE A 75 -2.75 1.08 -2.18
C ILE A 75 -4.13 0.42 -2.36
N HIS A 76 -4.78 0.63 -3.51
CA HIS A 76 -6.12 0.09 -3.74
C HIS A 76 -6.09 -1.45 -3.75
N PRO A 77 -6.97 -2.13 -3.00
CA PRO A 77 -6.92 -3.59 -2.86
C PRO A 77 -6.94 -4.37 -4.18
N VAL A 78 -7.78 -3.94 -5.14
CA VAL A 78 -7.84 -4.53 -6.49
C VAL A 78 -6.53 -4.36 -7.27
N ALA A 79 -5.81 -3.25 -7.10
CA ALA A 79 -4.53 -3.07 -7.78
C ALA A 79 -3.45 -3.98 -7.21
N ILE A 80 -3.44 -4.19 -5.89
CA ILE A 80 -2.56 -5.16 -5.23
C ILE A 80 -2.85 -6.56 -5.74
N ALA A 81 -4.13 -6.95 -5.83
CA ALA A 81 -4.54 -8.25 -6.39
C ALA A 81 -4.10 -8.42 -7.85
N PHE A 82 -4.24 -7.39 -8.69
CA PHE A 82 -3.79 -7.42 -10.09
C PHE A 82 -2.28 -7.44 -10.26
N GLU A 83 -1.54 -6.86 -9.32
CA GLU A 83 -0.08 -6.94 -9.35
C GLU A 83 0.38 -8.34 -8.94
N LEU A 84 -0.24 -8.89 -7.90
CA LEU A 84 0.00 -10.27 -7.47
C LEU A 84 -0.35 -11.27 -8.58
N SER A 85 -1.44 -11.05 -9.32
CA SER A 85 -1.85 -11.93 -10.42
C SER A 85 -0.85 -11.99 -11.58
N LYS A 86 -0.01 -10.97 -11.74
CA LYS A 86 1.00 -10.90 -12.80
C LYS A 86 2.33 -11.51 -12.41
N TYR A 87 2.55 -11.72 -11.11
CA TYR A 87 3.80 -12.27 -10.61
C TYR A 87 3.69 -13.80 -10.53
N GLU A 88 4.38 -14.48 -11.43
CA GLU A 88 4.29 -15.93 -11.61
C GLU A 88 4.61 -16.71 -10.31
N ASP A 89 5.60 -16.25 -9.55
CA ASP A 89 6.06 -16.87 -8.31
C ASP A 89 5.33 -16.35 -7.05
N ALA A 90 4.17 -15.68 -7.21
CA ALA A 90 3.41 -15.07 -6.11
C ALA A 90 3.08 -16.04 -4.97
N MET A 91 2.67 -17.26 -5.32
CA MET A 91 2.33 -18.29 -4.33
C MET A 91 3.57 -19.00 -3.79
N LYS A 92 4.57 -19.21 -4.64
CA LYS A 92 5.85 -19.84 -4.26
C LYS A 92 6.55 -19.08 -3.13
N TYR A 93 6.59 -17.76 -3.23
CA TYR A 93 7.27 -16.90 -2.25
C TYR A 93 6.32 -16.18 -1.26
N GLN A 94 5.06 -16.62 -1.14
CA GLN A 94 4.05 -15.98 -0.28
C GLN A 94 4.56 -15.62 1.11
N LYS A 95 5.14 -16.61 1.82
CA LYS A 95 5.63 -16.40 3.20
C LYS A 95 6.72 -15.33 3.25
N LYS A 96 7.60 -15.32 2.25
CA LYS A 96 8.72 -14.38 2.18
C LYS A 96 8.28 -12.97 1.80
N ILE A 97 7.34 -12.85 0.86
CA ILE A 97 6.71 -11.58 0.48
C ILE A 97 6.06 -10.95 1.71
N LEU A 98 5.22 -11.70 2.42
CA LEU A 98 4.56 -11.22 3.63
C LEU A 98 5.57 -10.84 4.73
N TYR A 99 6.61 -11.65 4.92
CA TYR A 99 7.66 -11.37 5.89
C TYR A 99 8.38 -10.05 5.59
N VAL A 100 8.85 -9.83 4.36
CA VAL A 100 9.62 -8.63 4.03
C VAL A 100 8.74 -7.38 4.13
N VAL A 101 7.50 -7.41 3.63
CA VAL A 101 6.57 -6.27 3.75
C VAL A 101 6.28 -5.97 5.22
N ASP A 102 6.12 -6.99 6.07
CA ASP A 102 5.95 -6.84 7.52
C ASP A 102 7.19 -6.24 8.21
N ARG A 103 8.41 -6.64 7.79
CA ARG A 103 9.66 -6.02 8.28
C ARG A 103 9.77 -4.55 7.85
N VAL A 104 9.42 -4.21 6.61
CA VAL A 104 9.37 -2.83 6.12
C VAL A 104 8.40 -2.01 6.97
N PHE A 105 7.22 -2.57 7.27
CA PHE A 105 6.22 -1.96 8.15
C PHE A 105 6.77 -1.71 9.56
N GLU A 106 7.30 -2.74 10.22
CA GLU A 106 7.85 -2.61 11.58
C GLU A 106 8.96 -1.56 11.65
N LYS A 107 9.79 -1.45 10.61
CA LYS A 107 10.84 -0.44 10.58
C LYS A 107 10.26 0.98 10.60
N GLN A 108 9.12 1.24 9.95
CA GLN A 108 8.46 2.54 10.01
C GLN A 108 8.01 2.90 11.43
N LEU A 109 7.74 1.90 12.28
CA LEU A 109 7.36 2.09 13.68
C LEU A 109 8.57 2.32 14.61
N ARG A 110 9.76 1.82 14.24
CA ARG A 110 10.96 1.86 15.08
C ARG A 110 11.90 3.03 14.76
N CYS A 111 11.51 3.93 13.85
CA CYS A 111 12.27 5.14 13.54
C CYS A 111 12.20 6.17 14.69
N LYS A 112 13.26 7.00 14.85
CA LYS A 112 13.33 8.05 15.89
C LYS A 112 12.13 9.01 15.85
N GLU A 113 11.62 9.27 14.66
CA GLU A 113 10.35 9.93 14.43
C GLU A 113 9.44 8.93 13.68
N SER A 114 8.27 8.64 14.24
CA SER A 114 7.33 7.70 13.66
C SER A 114 6.77 8.24 12.34
N ASN A 115 7.02 7.55 11.23
CA ASN A 115 6.43 7.91 9.94
C ASN A 115 5.01 7.36 9.87
N GLU A 116 4.05 8.12 10.42
CA GLU A 116 2.64 7.70 10.51
C GLU A 116 2.03 7.41 9.12
N VAL A 117 2.38 8.22 8.12
CA VAL A 117 1.90 8.06 6.73
C VAL A 117 2.44 6.75 6.15
N MET A 118 3.75 6.52 6.22
CA MET A 118 4.35 5.33 5.62
C MET A 118 3.95 4.05 6.38
N SER A 119 3.90 4.11 7.71
CA SER A 119 3.46 2.97 8.53
C SER A 119 2.03 2.56 8.18
N LEU A 120 1.10 3.53 8.06
CA LEU A 120 -0.27 3.24 7.65
C LEU A 120 -0.34 2.73 6.20
N LYS A 121 0.44 3.31 5.28
CA LYS A 121 0.49 2.88 3.87
C LYS A 121 0.93 1.41 3.74
N VAL A 122 2.07 1.08 4.34
CA VAL A 122 2.62 -0.29 4.28
C VAL A 122 1.72 -1.25 5.05
N TRP A 123 1.09 -0.83 6.15
CA TRP A 123 0.11 -1.63 6.85
C TRP A 123 -1.10 -2.00 5.98
N VAL A 124 -1.71 -1.04 5.28
CA VAL A 124 -2.84 -1.31 4.39
C VAL A 124 -2.44 -2.31 3.30
N ILE A 125 -1.24 -2.14 2.71
CA ILE A 125 -0.71 -3.09 1.72
C ILE A 125 -0.54 -4.48 2.34
N LEU A 126 0.08 -4.57 3.51
CA LEU A 126 0.31 -5.83 4.21
C LEU A 126 -0.99 -6.54 4.59
N PHE A 127 -1.96 -5.80 5.12
CA PHE A 127 -3.26 -6.33 5.51
C PHE A 127 -4.02 -6.88 4.30
N VAL A 128 -4.05 -6.13 3.20
CA VAL A 128 -4.64 -6.58 1.94
C VAL A 128 -3.90 -7.80 1.39
N LEU A 129 -2.57 -7.82 1.39
CA LEU A 129 -1.81 -8.99 0.93
C LEU A 129 -2.17 -10.24 1.74
N ARG A 130 -2.27 -10.13 3.07
CA ARG A 130 -2.70 -11.24 3.94
C ARG A 130 -4.09 -11.75 3.57
N ASP A 131 -5.03 -10.84 3.32
CA ASP A 131 -6.40 -11.19 2.91
C ASP A 131 -6.47 -11.83 1.52
N VAL A 132 -5.78 -11.24 0.52
CA VAL A 132 -5.66 -11.78 -0.83
C VAL A 132 -5.07 -13.18 -0.77
N TYR A 133 -3.95 -13.37 -0.06
CA TYR A 133 -3.30 -14.68 0.03
C TYR A 133 -4.16 -15.73 0.71
N LYS A 134 -4.92 -15.36 1.74
CA LYS A 134 -5.88 -16.27 2.38
C LYS A 134 -6.91 -16.76 1.35
N TYR A 135 -7.54 -15.82 0.64
CA TYR A 135 -8.57 -16.12 -0.35
C TYR A 135 -8.01 -16.91 -1.55
N VAL A 136 -6.85 -16.51 -2.06
CA VAL A 136 -6.20 -17.14 -3.22
C VAL A 136 -5.72 -18.55 -2.88
N SER A 137 -5.20 -18.78 -1.68
CA SER A 137 -4.76 -20.12 -1.25
C SER A 137 -5.90 -21.13 -1.25
N GLU A 138 -7.09 -20.72 -0.81
CA GLU A 138 -8.30 -21.56 -0.82
C GLU A 138 -8.69 -21.94 -2.26
N LEU A 139 -8.68 -20.99 -3.19
CA LEU A 139 -9.02 -21.26 -4.59
C LEU A 139 -7.95 -22.08 -5.32
N VAL A 140 -6.68 -21.83 -5.06
CA VAL A 140 -5.58 -22.62 -5.63
C VAL A 140 -5.66 -24.08 -5.17
N ALA A 141 -6.04 -24.32 -3.91
CA ALA A 141 -6.28 -25.67 -3.40
C ALA A 141 -7.42 -26.42 -4.15
N THR A 142 -8.36 -25.69 -4.76
CA THR A 142 -9.42 -26.25 -5.62
C THR A 142 -9.01 -26.43 -7.09
N GLY A 143 -7.74 -26.22 -7.43
CA GLY A 143 -7.19 -26.42 -8.79
C GLY A 143 -7.24 -25.18 -9.69
N ARG A 144 -7.49 -23.98 -9.14
CA ARG A 144 -7.38 -22.73 -9.91
C ARG A 144 -5.91 -22.27 -9.99
N THR A 145 -5.57 -21.58 -11.08
CA THR A 145 -4.27 -20.90 -11.16
C THR A 145 -4.23 -19.72 -10.19
N ALA A 146 -3.03 -19.34 -9.72
CA ALA A 146 -2.87 -18.16 -8.88
C ALA A 146 -3.37 -16.87 -9.57
N HIS A 147 -3.14 -16.77 -10.88
CA HIS A 147 -3.63 -15.67 -11.71
C HIS A 147 -5.16 -15.56 -11.64
N ASP A 148 -5.87 -16.65 -11.96
CA ASP A 148 -7.33 -16.68 -11.98
C ASP A 148 -7.92 -16.44 -10.59
N ALA A 149 -7.31 -17.03 -9.56
CA ALA A 149 -7.73 -16.84 -8.17
C ALA A 149 -7.63 -15.37 -7.75
N CYS A 150 -6.55 -14.66 -8.11
CA CYS A 150 -6.42 -13.22 -7.87
C CYS A 150 -7.47 -12.41 -8.63
N LEU A 151 -7.82 -12.78 -9.86
CA LEU A 151 -8.88 -12.12 -10.63
C LEU A 151 -10.27 -12.37 -10.03
N ILE A 152 -10.52 -13.56 -9.50
CA ILE A 152 -11.76 -13.87 -8.77
C ILE A 152 -11.84 -13.04 -7.49
N TYR A 153 -10.75 -12.94 -6.72
CA TYR A 153 -10.68 -12.06 -5.56
C TYR A 153 -10.96 -10.60 -5.92
N ALA A 154 -10.35 -10.09 -7.00
CA ALA A 154 -10.63 -8.74 -7.49
C ALA A 154 -12.12 -8.57 -7.83
N LYS A 155 -12.74 -9.54 -8.51
CA LYS A 155 -14.19 -9.51 -8.77
C LYS A 155 -15.01 -9.51 -7.49
N HIS A 156 -14.62 -10.30 -6.49
CA HIS A 156 -15.28 -10.33 -5.18
C HIS A 156 -15.25 -8.94 -4.51
N LEU A 157 -14.13 -8.23 -4.53
CA LEU A 157 -14.04 -6.86 -4.01
C LEU A 157 -14.87 -5.84 -4.83
N LEU A 158 -15.10 -6.12 -6.11
CA LEU A 158 -15.79 -5.25 -7.05
C LEU A 158 -17.30 -5.45 -7.11
N VAL A 159 -17.85 -6.42 -6.36
CA VAL A 159 -19.30 -6.66 -6.28
C VAL A 159 -20.02 -5.37 -5.91
N TRP A 160 -21.09 -5.09 -6.65
CA TRP A 160 -21.93 -3.91 -6.51
C TRP A 160 -23.37 -4.26 -6.87
N GLU A 161 -24.29 -4.01 -5.97
CA GLU A 161 -25.72 -4.23 -6.16
C GLU A 161 -26.47 -2.92 -6.48
N PRO A 162 -27.59 -2.98 -7.21
CA PRO A 162 -28.42 -1.80 -7.46
C PRO A 162 -28.86 -1.13 -6.15
N GLY A 163 -28.64 0.18 -6.04
CA GLY A 163 -28.98 0.96 -4.85
C GLY A 163 -27.84 1.10 -3.82
N GLU A 164 -26.75 0.34 -3.95
CA GLU A 164 -25.57 0.54 -3.11
C GLU A 164 -24.85 1.85 -3.45
N GLN A 165 -24.24 2.47 -2.45
CA GLN A 165 -23.37 3.65 -2.63
C GLN A 165 -21.88 3.32 -2.55
N VAL A 166 -21.54 2.10 -2.11
CA VAL A 166 -20.18 1.65 -1.85
C VAL A 166 -20.03 0.17 -2.22
N ARG A 167 -18.78 -0.26 -2.48
CA ARG A 167 -18.46 -1.69 -2.62
C ARG A 167 -18.29 -2.31 -1.24
N LYS A 168 -19.31 -3.00 -0.74
CA LYS A 168 -19.34 -3.53 0.64
C LYS A 168 -18.11 -4.37 0.99
N ASN A 169 -17.71 -5.30 0.13
CA ASN A 169 -16.57 -6.19 0.39
C ASN A 169 -15.24 -5.40 0.57
N MET A 170 -15.02 -4.40 -0.28
CA MET A 170 -13.85 -3.52 -0.17
C MET A 170 -13.91 -2.62 1.06
N GLU A 171 -15.09 -2.08 1.38
CA GLU A 171 -15.31 -1.24 2.56
C GLU A 171 -15.05 -2.01 3.86
N ILE A 172 -15.59 -3.23 3.98
CA ILE A 172 -15.38 -4.14 5.11
C ILE A 172 -13.89 -4.44 5.29
N LEU A 173 -13.21 -4.80 4.20
CA LEU A 173 -11.77 -5.11 4.22
C LEU A 173 -10.95 -3.93 4.75
N LEU A 174 -11.18 -2.73 4.23
CA LEU A 174 -10.39 -1.56 4.59
C LEU A 174 -10.71 -1.04 6.00
N ARG A 175 -11.97 -1.11 6.45
CA ARG A 175 -12.32 -0.80 7.84
C ARG A 175 -11.70 -1.81 8.81
N ALA A 176 -11.65 -3.08 8.44
CA ALA A 176 -10.94 -4.10 9.23
C ALA A 176 -9.43 -3.83 9.28
N ALA A 177 -8.83 -3.42 8.16
CA ALA A 177 -7.43 -3.01 8.11
C ALA A 177 -7.16 -1.86 9.08
N MET A 178 -7.99 -0.83 9.09
CA MET A 178 -7.87 0.27 10.05
C MET A 178 -8.03 -0.23 11.49
N LYS A 179 -9.07 -1.00 11.80
CA LYS A 179 -9.29 -1.53 13.16
C LYS A 179 -8.11 -2.36 13.67
N ALA A 180 -7.41 -3.06 12.79
CA ALA A 180 -6.28 -3.92 13.15
C ALA A 180 -4.91 -3.19 13.14
N PHE A 181 -4.85 -1.91 12.76
CA PHE A 181 -3.61 -1.16 12.73
C PHE A 181 -2.98 -1.06 14.12
N PRO A 182 -1.75 -1.53 14.36
CA PRO A 182 -1.25 -1.69 15.73
C PRO A 182 -0.88 -0.39 16.46
N TYR A 183 -0.77 0.73 15.75
CA TYR A 183 -0.25 1.99 16.30
C TYR A 183 -1.38 3.00 16.57
N HIS A 184 -2.24 2.67 17.54
CA HIS A 184 -3.46 3.43 17.84
C HIS A 184 -3.25 4.85 18.37
N HIS A 185 -2.03 5.18 18.80
CA HIS A 185 -1.67 6.50 19.31
C HIS A 185 -1.16 7.45 18.21
N SER A 186 -1.11 7.00 16.94
CA SER A 186 -0.86 7.90 15.82
C SER A 186 -2.00 8.90 15.69
N LEU A 187 -1.64 10.17 15.51
CA LEU A 187 -2.61 11.23 15.28
C LEU A 187 -3.37 11.01 13.97
N LEU A 188 -2.67 10.58 12.91
CA LEU A 188 -3.27 10.21 11.64
C LEU A 188 -4.30 9.09 11.82
N TYR A 189 -3.93 8.01 12.52
CA TYR A 189 -4.84 6.90 12.80
C TYR A 189 -6.08 7.37 13.56
N GLU A 190 -5.89 8.09 14.67
CA GLU A 190 -7.01 8.58 15.47
C GLU A 190 -7.96 9.46 14.66
N THR A 191 -7.38 10.36 13.84
CA THR A 191 -8.15 11.26 12.98
C THR A 191 -8.98 10.47 11.97
N LEU A 192 -8.38 9.47 11.33
CA LEU A 192 -9.07 8.63 10.34
C LEU A 192 -10.18 7.79 10.97
N VAL A 193 -9.92 7.13 12.10
CA VAL A 193 -10.95 6.31 12.78
C VAL A 193 -12.10 7.17 13.29
N LYS A 194 -11.81 8.33 13.89
CA LYS A 194 -12.85 9.29 14.31
C LYS A 194 -13.69 9.79 13.12
N ALA A 195 -13.08 10.00 11.95
CA ALA A 195 -13.79 10.39 10.74
C ALA A 195 -14.65 9.23 10.19
N MET A 196 -14.09 8.03 10.07
CA MET A 196 -14.80 6.83 9.59
C MET A 196 -15.96 6.41 10.50
N ALA A 197 -15.86 6.66 11.81
CA ALA A 197 -16.92 6.36 12.76
C ALA A 197 -18.19 7.20 12.55
N LYS A 198 -18.07 8.38 11.91
CA LYS A 198 -19.21 9.25 11.59
C LYS A 198 -19.96 8.81 10.33
N THR A 199 -19.37 7.92 9.54
CA THR A 199 -19.91 7.48 8.26
C THR A 199 -20.31 6.01 8.34
N PRO A 200 -21.61 5.68 8.25
CA PRO A 200 -22.08 4.30 8.20
C PRO A 200 -21.41 3.50 7.07
N LEU A 201 -21.34 2.18 7.23
CA LEU A 201 -20.65 1.29 6.29
C LEU A 201 -21.16 1.44 4.85
N GLU A 202 -22.46 1.67 4.67
CA GLU A 202 -23.09 1.71 3.34
C GLU A 202 -23.10 3.11 2.70
N GLN A 203 -22.43 4.08 3.32
CA GLN A 203 -22.43 5.48 2.90
C GLN A 203 -21.02 5.97 2.56
N ARG A 204 -20.97 7.08 1.83
CA ARG A 204 -19.72 7.79 1.50
C ARG A 204 -19.47 8.94 2.49
N PRO A 205 -18.19 9.32 2.72
CA PRO A 205 -16.97 8.79 2.13
C PRO A 205 -16.62 7.37 2.56
N THR A 206 -16.12 6.58 1.60
CA THR A 206 -15.63 5.21 1.83
C THR A 206 -14.35 5.21 2.67
N ALA A 207 -14.04 4.08 3.30
CA ALA A 207 -12.78 3.88 4.01
C ALA A 207 -11.57 4.12 3.10
N PHE A 208 -11.65 3.73 1.82
CA PHE A 208 -10.59 4.02 0.85
C PHE A 208 -10.35 5.52 0.66
N GLU A 209 -11.42 6.32 0.55
CA GLU A 209 -11.32 7.77 0.39
C GLU A 209 -10.67 8.44 1.60
N TYR A 210 -11.05 8.03 2.81
CA TYR A 210 -10.42 8.51 4.04
C TYR A 210 -8.92 8.14 4.09
N ILE A 211 -8.57 6.89 3.75
CA ILE A 211 -7.17 6.46 3.73
C ILE A 211 -6.37 7.27 2.71
N VAL A 212 -6.86 7.41 1.47
CA VAL A 212 -6.18 8.19 0.42
C VAL A 212 -6.04 9.66 0.85
N GLN A 213 -7.07 10.25 1.44
CA GLN A 213 -7.02 11.59 2.02
C GLN A 213 -5.93 11.71 3.08
N GLY A 214 -5.84 10.75 4.00
CA GLY A 214 -4.87 10.75 5.08
C GLY A 214 -3.42 10.60 4.58
N LEU A 215 -3.22 9.75 3.57
CA LEU A 215 -1.88 9.44 3.06
C LEU A 215 -1.34 10.47 2.06
N PHE A 216 -2.22 11.01 1.22
CA PHE A 216 -1.80 11.84 0.08
C PHE A 216 -2.41 13.25 0.08
N GLY A 217 -3.18 13.57 1.11
CA GLY A 217 -3.82 14.87 1.27
C GLY A 217 -5.12 15.03 0.47
N GLN A 218 -5.97 15.95 0.91
CA GLN A 218 -7.27 16.25 0.31
C GLN A 218 -7.18 16.72 -1.14
N ARG A 219 -6.16 17.50 -1.47
CA ARG A 219 -6.00 18.09 -2.80
C ARG A 219 -5.80 17.03 -3.88
N LEU A 220 -5.11 15.92 -3.58
CA LEU A 220 -4.93 14.84 -4.54
C LEU A 220 -6.27 14.18 -4.88
N LEU A 221 -7.12 13.92 -3.87
CA LEU A 221 -8.45 13.34 -4.06
C LEU A 221 -9.35 14.20 -4.95
N MET A 222 -9.30 15.52 -4.74
CA MET A 222 -10.11 16.48 -5.49
C MET A 222 -9.59 16.74 -6.91
N ALA A 223 -8.28 16.74 -7.11
CA ALA A 223 -7.67 17.08 -8.41
C ALA A 223 -7.50 15.86 -9.34
N SER A 224 -7.45 14.63 -8.79
CA SER A 224 -7.14 13.43 -9.55
C SER A 224 -8.38 12.61 -9.89
N LYS A 225 -8.48 12.18 -11.15
CA LYS A 225 -9.49 11.20 -11.56
C LYS A 225 -8.94 9.80 -11.36
N PHE A 226 -9.34 9.17 -10.27
CA PHE A 226 -8.96 7.78 -10.00
C PHE A 226 -9.82 6.80 -10.80
N CYS A 227 -9.21 5.72 -11.25
CA CYS A 227 -9.94 4.59 -11.80
C CYS A 227 -10.91 4.06 -10.73
N ALA A 228 -12.20 4.01 -11.06
CA ALA A 228 -13.21 3.45 -10.17
C ALA A 228 -12.96 1.98 -9.82
N THR A 229 -12.12 1.23 -10.57
CA THR A 229 -11.86 -0.20 -10.34
C THR A 229 -10.60 -0.45 -9.52
N CYS A 230 -9.48 0.18 -9.89
CA CYS A 230 -8.17 -0.12 -9.31
C CYS A 230 -7.50 1.10 -8.66
N GLY A 231 -8.18 2.23 -8.55
CA GLY A 231 -7.63 3.44 -7.94
C GLY A 231 -6.48 4.09 -8.70
N SER A 232 -6.19 3.71 -9.95
CA SER A 232 -5.08 4.32 -10.73
C SER A 232 -5.40 5.77 -11.11
N CYS A 233 -4.50 6.70 -10.79
CA CYS A 233 -4.59 8.12 -11.17
C CYS A 233 -4.30 8.37 -12.67
N ALA A 234 -3.66 7.42 -13.35
CA ALA A 234 -3.30 7.53 -14.78
C ALA A 234 -4.29 6.81 -15.71
N ALA A 235 -5.47 6.46 -15.23
CA ALA A 235 -6.44 5.71 -16.00
C ALA A 235 -7.00 6.54 -17.16
N LYS A 236 -6.67 6.13 -18.39
CA LYS A 236 -7.15 6.77 -19.63
C LYS A 236 -8.50 6.22 -20.10
N LYS A 237 -8.88 5.02 -19.65
CA LYS A 237 -10.13 4.36 -20.06
C LYS A 237 -11.27 4.79 -19.15
N ARG A 238 -12.39 5.14 -19.76
CA ARG A 238 -13.63 5.54 -19.08
C ARG A 238 -14.76 4.61 -19.43
N CYS A 239 -15.77 4.54 -18.56
CA CYS A 239 -16.94 3.73 -18.85
C CYS A 239 -17.68 4.35 -20.04
N PRO A 240 -17.92 3.63 -21.14
CA PRO A 240 -18.58 4.20 -22.31
C PRO A 240 -20.02 4.67 -22.01
N LYS A 241 -20.67 4.12 -20.97
CA LYS A 241 -22.03 4.51 -20.55
C LYS A 241 -22.09 5.80 -19.73
N CYS A 242 -21.16 6.01 -18.80
CA CYS A 242 -21.18 7.18 -17.90
C CYS A 242 -20.05 8.20 -18.13
N LYS A 243 -19.17 7.97 -19.12
CA LYS A 243 -18.02 8.80 -19.52
C LYS A 243 -17.02 9.09 -18.38
#